data_AF-A0A1X7A4A3-F1
#
_entry.id   AF-A0A1X7A4A3-F1
#
_cell.length_a   1.000
_cell.length_b   1.000
_cell.length_c   1.000
_cell.angle_alpha   90.00
_cell.angle_beta   90.00
_cell.angle_gamma   90.00
#
_symmetry.space_group_name_H-M   'P 1'
#
loop_
_entity.id
_entity.type
_entity.pdbx_description
1 polymer ?
#
loop_
_entity_poly.entity_id
_entity_poly.type
_entity_poly.pdbx_seq_one_letter_code
_entity_poly.pdbx_strand_id
1 'polypeptide(L)'
;MLASSGQGAQMQIRLEKIDPSKRQQRFYVMHIAQTLFGEWCLIREWGRIGTKGGQRLVNYVASRAEAEAALYKRAAQKGRRGYQLRETLRTF
;
A
#
# COMPACT_ATOMS: atom_id res chain seq x y z
N MET A 1 -23.53 -15.18 3.03
CA MET A 1 -23.36 -14.00 2.15
C MET A 1 -21.87 -13.89 1.85
N LEU A 2 -21.42 -14.56 0.80
CA LEU A 2 -20.01 -14.57 0.41
C LEU A 2 -19.69 -13.19 -0.17
N ALA A 3 -18.85 -12.42 0.51
CA ALA A 3 -18.34 -11.16 -0.01
C ALA A 3 -17.67 -11.46 -1.36
N SER A 4 -18.30 -10.99 -2.44
CA SER A 4 -17.80 -11.14 -3.80
C SER A 4 -16.33 -10.75 -3.84
N SER A 5 -15.49 -11.74 -4.15
CA SER A 5 -14.09 -11.56 -4.49
C SER A 5 -14.00 -10.65 -5.71
N GLY A 6 -14.00 -9.34 -5.47
CA GLY A 6 -13.74 -8.34 -6.49
C GLY A 6 -12.30 -8.51 -6.97
N GLN A 7 -12.12 -9.36 -7.97
CA GLN A 7 -10.90 -9.47 -8.77
C GLN A 7 -10.81 -8.24 -9.68
N GLY A 8 -10.65 -7.07 -9.08
CA GLY A 8 -10.09 -5.90 -9.74
C GLY A 8 -8.58 -6.02 -9.61
N ALA A 9 -7.85 -5.94 -10.72
CA ALA A 9 -6.39 -6.09 -10.79
C ALA A 9 -5.68 -5.46 -9.57
N GLN A 10 -5.19 -6.31 -8.67
CA GLN A 10 -4.62 -5.88 -7.41
C GLN A 10 -3.14 -5.54 -7.64
N MET A 11 -2.85 -4.24 -7.74
CA MET A 11 -1.49 -3.71 -7.66
C MET A 11 -1.19 -3.43 -6.19
N GLN A 12 -0.21 -4.13 -5.63
CA GLN A 12 0.30 -3.91 -4.27
C GLN A 12 1.80 -3.68 -4.27
N ILE A 13 2.26 -2.75 -3.45
CA ILE A 13 3.67 -2.57 -3.11
C ILE A 13 3.84 -2.66 -1.59
N ARG A 14 4.74 -3.54 -1.15
CA ARG A 14 5.23 -3.60 0.22
C ARG A 14 6.63 -3.00 0.29
N LEU A 15 6.78 -2.01 1.15
CA LEU A 15 8.06 -1.42 1.51
C LEU A 15 8.37 -1.68 2.98
N GLU A 16 9.65 -1.82 3.31
CA GLU A 16 10.10 -1.95 4.68
C GLU A 16 11.30 -1.06 4.96
N LYS A 17 11.38 -0.53 6.17
CA LYS A 17 12.55 0.18 6.69
C LYS A 17 13.03 -0.54 7.93
N ILE A 18 14.25 -1.06 7.86
CA ILE A 18 14.92 -1.77 8.95
C ILE A 18 16.23 -1.05 9.22
N ASP A 19 16.35 -0.44 10.39
CA ASP A 19 17.56 0.22 10.88
C ASP A 19 17.77 -0.23 12.34
N PRO A 20 18.66 -1.22 12.56
CA PRO A 20 18.94 -1.75 13.89
C PRO A 20 19.52 -0.70 14.85
N SER A 21 20.34 0.23 14.34
CA SER A 21 21.01 1.26 15.15
C SER A 21 20.01 2.21 15.83
N LYS A 22 18.83 2.37 15.23
CA LYS A 22 17.74 3.23 15.74
C LYS A 22 16.57 2.43 16.31
N ARG A 23 16.71 1.10 16.44
CA ARG A 23 15.62 0.18 16.78
C ARG A 23 14.38 0.45 15.92
N GLN A 24 14.56 0.69 14.62
CA GLN A 24 13.48 0.98 13.67
C GLN A 24 13.22 -0.25 12.80
N GLN A 25 12.00 -0.77 12.88
CA GLN A 25 11.54 -1.83 12.00
C GLN A 25 10.09 -1.51 11.62
N ARG A 26 9.89 -1.03 10.39
CA ARG A 26 8.59 -0.49 9.94
C ARG A 26 8.21 -1.06 8.59
N PHE A 27 6.92 -1.29 8.39
CA PHE A 27 6.35 -1.62 7.10
C PHE A 27 5.54 -0.44 6.54
N TYR A 28 5.39 -0.42 5.22
CA TYR A 28 4.50 0.47 4.50
C TYR A 28 3.93 -0.31 3.30
N VAL A 29 2.66 -0.69 3.39
CA VAL A 29 1.94 -1.41 2.32
C VAL A 29 1.00 -0.42 1.63
N MET A 30 0.95 -0.51 0.31
CA MET A 30 0.02 0.24 -0.53
C MET A 30 -0.64 -0.71 -1.51
N HIS A 31 -1.95 -0.63 -1.68
CA HIS A 31 -2.65 -1.35 -2.73
C HIS A 31 -3.79 -0.52 -3.32
N ILE A 32 -4.10 -0.80 -4.59
CA ILE A 32 -5.19 -0.17 -5.31
C ILE A 32 -6.40 -1.10 -5.23
N ALA A 33 -7.56 -0.52 -4.96
CA ALA A 33 -8.82 -1.23 -4.92
C ALA A 33 -9.95 -0.39 -5.53
N GLN A 34 -11.07 -1.05 -5.81
CA GLN A 34 -12.35 -0.38 -6.01
C GLN A 34 -13.23 -0.62 -4.79
N THR A 35 -14.03 0.38 -4.43
CA THR A 35 -15.12 0.18 -3.45
C THR A 35 -16.24 -0.66 -4.06
N LEU A 36 -17.21 -1.06 -3.23
CA LEU A 36 -18.42 -1.76 -3.71
C LEU A 36 -19.23 -0.92 -4.73
N PHE A 37 -19.02 0.39 -4.75
CA PHE A 37 -19.67 1.32 -5.69
C PHE A 37 -18.80 1.64 -6.91
N GLY A 38 -17.66 0.95 -7.07
CA GLY A 38 -16.76 1.10 -8.23
C GLY A 38 -15.78 2.26 -8.13
N GLU A 39 -15.76 3.02 -7.04
CA GLU A 39 -14.84 4.14 -6.85
C GLU A 39 -13.41 3.63 -6.66
N TRP A 40 -12.44 4.25 -7.35
CA TRP A 40 -11.04 3.89 -7.20
C TRP A 40 -10.46 4.47 -5.91
N CYS A 41 -9.66 3.67 -5.20
CA CYS A 41 -8.93 4.16 -4.04
C CYS A 41 -7.53 3.56 -3.92
N LEU A 42 -6.64 4.37 -3.35
CA LEU A 42 -5.34 3.94 -2.85
C LEU A 42 -5.44 3.69 -1.35
N ILE A 43 -5.29 2.44 -0.95
CA ILE A 43 -5.27 2.03 0.45
C ILE A 43 -3.81 1.96 0.90
N ARG A 44 -3.55 2.50 2.09
CA ARG A 44 -2.21 2.59 2.67
C ARG A 44 -2.23 2.09 4.10
N GLU A 45 -1.29 1.22 4.43
CA GLU A 45 -1.16 0.62 5.76
C GLU A 45 0.28 0.72 6.22
N TRP A 46 0.50 1.12 7.46
CA TRP A 46 1.85 1.25 7.99
C TRP A 46 1.90 1.06 9.49
N GLY A 47 3.07 0.63 9.96
CA GLY A 47 3.24 0.31 11.36
C GLY A 47 4.64 -0.20 11.65
N ARG A 48 4.80 -0.68 12.87
CA ARG A 48 6.02 -1.36 13.30
C ARG A 48 5.88 -2.85 13.00
N ILE A 49 6.95 -3.47 12.51
CA ILE A 49 6.96 -4.91 12.22
C ILE A 49 7.02 -5.70 13.54
N GLY A 50 6.30 -6.81 13.63
CA GLY A 50 6.29 -7.69 14.81
C GLY A 50 5.43 -7.21 15.98
N THR A 51 4.67 -6.11 15.83
CA THR A 51 3.74 -5.62 16.86
C THR A 51 2.30 -5.71 16.38
N LYS A 52 1.36 -5.96 17.30
CA LYS A 52 -0.06 -5.77 17.03
C LYS A 52 -0.34 -4.27 16.87
N GLY A 53 -1.04 -3.90 15.79
CA GLY A 53 -1.42 -2.53 15.50
C GLY A 53 -0.72 -1.91 14.28
N GLY A 54 -1.27 -0.79 13.83
CA GLY A 54 -0.87 -0.08 12.63
C GLY A 54 -1.88 1.01 12.32
N GLN A 55 -1.57 1.83 11.33
CA GLN A 55 -2.47 2.85 10.81
C GLN A 55 -2.87 2.47 9.39
N ARG A 56 -4.12 2.77 9.06
CA ARG A 56 -4.71 2.57 7.73
C ARG A 56 -5.31 3.88 7.26
N LEU A 57 -5.13 4.19 5.97
CA LEU A 57 -5.74 5.35 5.33
C LEU A 57 -6.17 5.00 3.92
N VAL A 58 -7.37 5.43 3.56
CA VAL A 58 -7.96 5.26 2.23
C VAL A 58 -7.98 6.62 1.54
N ASN A 59 -7.48 6.68 0.31
CA ASN A 59 -7.50 7.86 -0.53
C ASN A 59 -8.33 7.57 -1.78
N TYR A 60 -9.52 8.15 -1.87
CA TYR A 60 -10.37 8.09 -3.05
C TYR A 60 -9.78 8.94 -4.18
N VAL A 61 -9.86 8.43 -5.41
CA VAL A 61 -9.31 9.05 -6.62
C VAL A 61 -10.25 8.82 -7.79
N ALA A 62 -10.14 9.63 -8.84
CA ALA A 62 -11.10 9.60 -9.95
C ALA A 62 -10.91 8.38 -10.87
N SER A 63 -9.71 7.79 -10.89
CA SER A 63 -9.38 6.69 -11.80
C SER A 63 -8.31 5.74 -11.26
N ARG A 64 -8.23 4.53 -11.85
CA ARG A 64 -7.14 3.59 -11.60
C ARG A 64 -5.77 4.19 -11.91
N ALA A 65 -5.63 4.89 -13.04
CA ALA A 65 -4.37 5.50 -13.45
C ALA A 65 -3.89 6.54 -12.43
N GLU A 66 -4.80 7.31 -11.84
CA GLU A 66 -4.48 8.23 -10.76
C GLU A 66 -4.03 7.50 -9.49
N ALA A 67 -4.69 6.38 -9.13
CA ALA A 67 -4.29 5.53 -8.03
C ALA A 67 -2.87 4.97 -8.22
N GLU A 68 -2.55 4.49 -9.42
CA GLU A 68 -1.22 3.98 -9.80
C GLU A 68 -0.16 5.07 -9.73
N ALA A 69 -0.42 6.25 -10.29
CA ALA A 69 0.48 7.39 -10.21
C ALA A 69 0.74 7.82 -8.76
N ALA A 70 -0.31 7.88 -7.92
CA ALA A 70 -0.19 8.21 -6.50
C ALA A 70 0.60 7.15 -5.73
N LEU A 71 0.41 5.87 -6.05
CA LEU A 71 1.14 4.74 -5.47
C LEU A 71 2.63 4.83 -5.80
N TYR A 72 3.01 4.98 -7.07
CA TYR A 72 4.42 5.08 -7.48
C TYR A 72 5.10 6.33 -6.92
N LYS A 73 4.43 7.48 -6.96
CA LYS A 73 4.92 8.72 -6.35
C LYS A 73 5.24 8.52 -4.87
N ARG A 74 4.35 7.85 -4.14
CA ARG A 74 4.54 7.57 -2.72
C ARG A 74 5.64 6.54 -2.46
N ALA A 75 5.75 5.51 -3.29
CA ALA A 75 6.84 4.54 -3.22
C ALA A 75 8.20 5.22 -3.36
N ALA A 76 8.36 6.07 -4.37
CA ALA A 76 9.59 6.85 -4.58
C ALA A 76 9.91 7.77 -3.39
N GLN A 77 8.92 8.48 -2.85
CA GLN A 77 9.08 9.34 -1.67
C GLN A 77 9.52 8.53 -0.43
N LYS A 78 8.99 7.32 -0.25
CA LYS A 78 9.39 6.44 0.86
C LYS A 78 10.78 5.84 0.64
N GLY A 79 11.14 5.52 -0.61
CA GLY A 79 12.49 5.13 -1.01
C GLY A 79 13.54 6.13 -0.54
N ARG A 80 13.32 7.43 -0.81
CA ARG A 80 14.18 8.53 -0.33
C ARG A 80 14.30 8.63 1.19
N ARG A 81 13.38 8.03 1.94
CA ARG A 81 13.39 7.98 3.42
C ARG A 81 14.01 6.70 3.99
N GLY A 82 14.63 5.88 3.14
CA GLY A 82 15.29 4.62 3.50
C GLY A 82 14.34 3.43 3.62
N TYR A 83 13.13 3.51 3.04
CA TYR A 83 12.32 2.31 2.84
C TYR A 83 12.82 1.56 1.60
N GLN A 84 12.89 0.24 1.68
CA GLN A 84 13.28 -0.65 0.59
C GLN A 84 12.07 -1.42 0.08
N LEU A 85 12.04 -1.67 -1.23
CA LEU A 85 11.04 -2.55 -1.82
C LEU A 85 11.25 -3.98 -1.33
N ARG A 86 10.17 -4.61 -0.86
CA ARG A 86 10.17 -6.02 -0.45
C ARG A 86 9.34 -6.88 -1.35
N GLU A 87 8.20 -6.37 -1.80
CA GLU A 87 7.27 -7.12 -2.62
C GLU A 87 6.51 -6.19 -3.55
N THR A 88 6.26 -6.67 -4.77
CA THR A 88 5.30 -6.08 -5.69
C THR A 88 4.40 -7.19 -6.18
N LEU A 89 3.11 -7.09 -5.89
CA LEU A 89 2.10 -8.01 -6.42
C LEU A 89 1.33 -7.29 -7.53
N ARG A 90 1.19 -7.98 -8.66
CA ARG A 90 0.37 -7.57 -9.79
C ARG A 90 -0.48 -8.76 -10.19
N THR A 91 -1.76 -8.70 -9.87
CA THR A 91 -2.74 -9.65 -10.42
C THR A 91 -3.37 -9.00 -11.64
N PHE A 92 -3.30 -9.69 -12.78
CA PHE A 92 -3.88 -9.24 -14.06
C PHE A 92 -5.30 -9.76 -14.21
#